data_AF-A0A7C5FQ00-F1
#
_entry.id   AF-A0A7C5FQ00-F1
#
_cell.length_a   1.000
_cell.length_b   1.000
_cell.length_c   1.000
_cell.angle_alpha   90.00
_cell.angle_beta   90.00
_cell.angle_gamma   90.00
#
_symmetry.space_group_name_H-M   'P 1'
#
loop_
_entity.id
_entity.type
_entity.pdbx_description
1 polymer ?
#
loop_
_entity_poly.entity_id
_entity_poly.type
_entity_poly.pdbx_seq_one_letter_code
_entity_poly.pdbx_strand_id
1 'polypeptide(L)'
;MKLLKKIFIILLLIFLFSSLTKNIFNYQKRLKFYYEYKKEYEKEKKRNIALKTEILKKSDLNEIEKTIRNKLNLVKPEETVIILPPPTPTPTVPIPSPLPPFQRWLHLFFVN
;
A
#
# COMPACT_ATOMS: atom_id res chain seq x y z
N MET A 1 9.26 -15.78 -57.47
CA MET A 1 7.85 -15.79 -57.00
C MET A 1 7.66 -16.32 -55.57
N LYS A 2 8.25 -17.46 -55.16
CA LYS A 2 8.06 -18.02 -53.80
C LYS A 2 8.58 -17.11 -52.66
N LEU A 3 9.76 -16.50 -52.84
CA LEU A 3 10.34 -15.55 -51.87
C LEU A 3 9.48 -14.29 -51.68
N LEU A 4 9.04 -13.66 -52.78
CA LEU A 4 8.12 -12.52 -52.76
C LEU A 4 6.80 -12.83 -52.07
N LYS A 5 6.20 -14.00 -52.33
CA LYS A 5 5.00 -14.46 -51.61
C LYS A 5 5.26 -14.60 -50.10
N LYS A 6 6.43 -15.13 -49.71
CA LYS A 6 6.80 -15.31 -48.30
C LYS A 6 6.98 -13.97 -47.58
N ILE A 7 7.63 -13.00 -48.24
CA ILE A 7 7.81 -11.63 -47.73
C ILE A 7 6.46 -10.93 -47.59
N PHE A 8 5.58 -11.04 -48.58
CA PHE A 8 4.23 -10.47 -48.52
C PHE A 8 3.41 -11.06 -47.36
N ILE A 9 3.46 -12.38 -47.14
CA ILE A 9 2.77 -13.02 -46.02
C ILE A 9 3.30 -12.52 -44.67
N ILE A 10 4.61 -12.38 -44.51
CA ILE A 10 5.22 -11.84 -43.28
C ILE A 10 4.73 -10.41 -43.02
N LEU A 11 4.72 -9.57 -44.06
CA LEU A 11 4.29 -8.18 -43.96
C LEU A 11 2.79 -8.06 -43.63
N LEU A 12 1.96 -8.93 -44.23
CA LEU A 12 0.55 -9.07 -43.90
C LEU A 12 0.36 -9.47 -42.42
N LEU A 13 1.15 -10.43 -41.94
CA LEU A 13 1.09 -10.87 -40.55
C LEU A 13 1.40 -9.71 -39.59
N ILE A 14 2.51 -9.01 -39.83
CA ILE A 14 2.94 -7.86 -39.02
C ILE A 14 1.87 -6.75 -39.02
N PHE A 15 1.26 -6.49 -40.18
CA PHE A 15 0.17 -5.51 -40.29
C PHE A 15 -1.04 -5.90 -39.43
N LEU A 16 -1.47 -7.16 -39.49
CA LEU A 16 -2.57 -7.66 -38.66
C LEU A 16 -2.25 -7.58 -37.17
N PHE A 17 -1.06 -8.04 -36.76
CA PHE A 17 -0.63 -7.93 -35.35
C PHE A 17 -0.57 -6.47 -34.88
N SER A 18 -0.02 -5.56 -35.69
CA SER A 18 0.04 -4.13 -35.37
C SER A 18 -1.35 -3.52 -35.14
N SER A 19 -2.33 -3.91 -35.96
CA SER A 19 -3.72 -3.45 -35.84
C SER A 19 -4.38 -3.91 -34.53
N LEU A 20 -4.17 -5.16 -34.13
CA LEU A 20 -4.74 -5.71 -32.89
C LEU A 20 -4.04 -5.19 -31.62
N THR A 21 -2.75 -4.89 -31.72
CA THR A 21 -1.92 -4.49 -30.58
C THR A 21 -2.47 -3.24 -29.88
N LYS A 22 -2.93 -2.23 -30.63
CA LYS A 22 -3.54 -1.02 -30.05
C LYS A 22 -4.80 -1.33 -29.22
N ASN A 23 -5.66 -2.21 -29.72
CA ASN A 23 -6.89 -2.58 -29.00
C ASN A 23 -6.59 -3.33 -27.71
N ILE A 24 -5.62 -4.27 -27.74
CA ILE A 24 -5.23 -5.04 -26.55
C ILE A 24 -4.68 -4.11 -25.46
N PHE A 25 -3.79 -3.17 -25.83
CA PHE A 25 -3.21 -2.24 -24.87
C PHE A 25 -4.26 -1.27 -24.32
N ASN A 26 -5.18 -0.79 -25.15
CA ASN A 26 -6.26 0.09 -24.70
C ASN A 26 -7.20 -0.62 -23.71
N TYR A 27 -7.53 -1.89 -23.97
CA TYR A 27 -8.35 -2.68 -23.07
C TYR A 27 -7.68 -2.90 -21.71
N GLN A 28 -6.39 -3.27 -21.71
CA GLN A 28 -5.61 -3.42 -20.47
C GLN A 28 -5.55 -2.12 -19.66
N LYS A 29 -5.30 -0.98 -20.33
CA LYS A 29 -5.29 0.34 -19.67
C LYS A 29 -6.63 0.67 -19.03
N ARG A 30 -7.75 0.42 -19.73
CA ARG A 30 -9.10 0.67 -19.22
C ARG A 30 -9.43 -0.21 -18.02
N LEU A 31 -9.05 -1.48 -18.06
CA LEU A 31 -9.21 -2.38 -16.91
C LEU A 31 -8.41 -1.91 -15.71
N LYS A 32 -7.13 -1.56 -15.91
CA LYS A 32 -6.28 -1.05 -14.83
C LYS A 32 -6.88 0.21 -14.20
N PHE A 33 -7.29 1.17 -15.04
CA PHE A 33 -7.96 2.39 -14.59
C PHE A 33 -9.22 2.09 -13.77
N TYR A 34 -10.06 1.17 -14.23
CA TYR A 34 -11.27 0.78 -13.49
C TYR A 34 -10.96 0.21 -12.10
N TYR A 35 -9.99 -0.70 -12.01
CA TYR A 35 -9.63 -1.30 -10.71
C TYR A 35 -8.99 -0.30 -9.75
N GLU A 36 -8.12 0.58 -10.25
CA GLU A 36 -7.52 1.65 -9.45
C GLU A 36 -8.58 2.62 -8.93
N TYR A 37 -9.47 3.08 -9.81
CA TYR A 37 -10.54 4.00 -9.42
C TYR A 37 -11.53 3.35 -8.43
N LYS A 38 -11.90 2.08 -8.64
CA LYS A 38 -12.75 1.34 -7.70
C LYS A 38 -12.10 1.22 -6.32
N LYS A 39 -10.78 0.97 -6.28
CA LYS A 39 -10.02 0.89 -5.02
C LYS A 39 -10.00 2.23 -4.29
N GLU A 40 -9.77 3.33 -5.01
CA GLU A 40 -9.82 4.70 -4.47
C GLU A 40 -11.19 5.02 -3.89
N TYR A 41 -12.26 4.70 -4.63
CA TYR A 41 -13.64 4.90 -4.20
C TYR A 41 -13.95 4.15 -2.90
N GLU A 42 -13.61 2.86 -2.81
CA GLU A 42 -13.84 2.06 -1.60
C GLU A 42 -13.03 2.58 -0.40
N LYS A 43 -11.81 3.09 -0.63
CA LYS A 43 -10.98 3.71 0.40
C LYS A 43 -11.64 4.98 0.95
N GLU A 44 -12.06 5.89 0.07
CA GLU A 44 -12.71 7.14 0.49
C GLU A 44 -14.09 6.90 1.13
N LYS A 45 -14.84 5.89 0.65
CA LYS A 45 -16.09 5.46 1.30
C LYS A 45 -15.85 5.01 2.74
N LYS A 46 -14.86 4.15 2.98
CA LYS A 46 -14.48 3.71 4.34
C LYS A 46 -14.05 4.89 5.21
N ARG A 47 -13.24 5.80 4.65
CA ARG A 47 -12.80 7.02 5.35
C ARG A 47 -13.98 7.89 5.76
N ASN A 48 -14.96 8.09 4.87
CA ASN A 48 -16.16 8.87 5.18
C ASN A 48 -16.95 8.26 6.34
N ILE A 49 -17.15 6.94 6.35
CA ILE A 49 -17.83 6.22 7.44
C ILE A 49 -17.07 6.36 8.76
N ALA A 50 -15.74 6.22 8.72
CA ALA A 50 -14.88 6.37 9.90
C ALA A 50 -14.99 7.78 10.49
N LEU A 51 -14.89 8.82 9.64
CA LEU A 51 -15.00 10.22 10.06
C LEU A 51 -16.38 10.54 10.64
N LYS A 52 -17.46 10.04 10.02
CA LYS A 52 -18.82 10.19 10.56
C LYS A 52 -18.96 9.55 11.94
N THR A 53 -18.39 8.35 12.10
CA THR A 53 -18.35 7.68 13.41
C THR A 53 -17.55 8.47 14.43
N GLU A 54 -16.42 9.05 14.05
CA GLU A 54 -15.61 9.87 14.94
C GLU A 54 -16.34 11.14 15.39
N ILE A 55 -17.07 11.79 14.49
CA ILE A 55 -17.92 12.95 14.83
C ILE A 55 -18.96 12.56 15.87
N LEU A 56 -19.65 11.43 15.68
CA LEU A 56 -20.64 10.94 16.65
C LEU A 56 -19.99 10.64 18.01
N LYS A 57 -18.85 9.95 18.02
CA LYS A 57 -18.10 9.68 19.26
C LYS A 57 -17.67 10.95 19.99
N LYS A 58 -17.24 11.98 19.27
CA LYS A 58 -16.79 13.25 19.88
C LYS A 58 -17.92 14.18 20.27
N SER A 59 -19.12 14.01 19.72
CA SER A 59 -20.30 14.82 20.07
C SER A 59 -21.11 14.23 21.21
N ASP A 60 -20.93 12.95 21.53
CA ASP A 60 -21.55 12.32 22.69
C ASP A 60 -20.99 12.90 24.00
N LEU A 61 -21.87 13.46 24.83
CA LEU A 61 -21.54 14.05 26.13
C LEU A 61 -20.88 13.03 27.07
N ASN A 62 -21.26 11.76 26.99
CA ASN A 62 -20.68 10.71 27.83
C ASN A 62 -19.21 10.45 27.47
N GLU A 63 -18.86 10.45 26.17
CA GLU A 63 -17.49 10.27 25.71
C GLU A 63 -16.63 11.53 25.97
N ILE A 64 -17.22 12.72 25.89
CA ILE A 64 -16.56 13.98 26.31
C ILE A 64 -16.23 13.93 27.80
N GLU A 65 -17.22 13.61 28.65
CA GLU A 65 -17.04 13.48 30.11
C GLU A 65 -15.94 12.46 30.42
N LYS A 66 -16.03 11.27 29.82
CA LYS A 66 -15.04 10.20 29.96
C LYS A 66 -13.64 10.65 29.54
N THR A 67 -13.51 11.38 28.44
CA THR A 67 -12.23 11.90 27.95
C THR A 67 -11.64 12.91 28.94
N ILE A 68 -12.45 13.84 29.44
CA ILE A 68 -12.02 14.85 30.43
C ILE A 68 -11.60 14.15 31.73
N ARG A 69 -12.43 13.23 32.23
CA ARG A 69 -12.20 12.46 33.45
C ARG A 69 -10.90 11.65 33.38
N ASN A 70 -10.66 10.97 32.26
CA ASN A 70 -9.42 10.22 32.02
C ASN A 70 -8.19 11.14 31.99
N LYS A 71 -8.28 12.33 31.37
CA LYS A 71 -7.18 13.32 31.38
C LYS A 71 -6.87 13.85 32.78
N LEU A 72 -7.87 13.91 33.65
CA LEU A 72 -7.73 14.30 35.05
C LEU A 72 -7.33 13.12 35.96
N ASN A 73 -7.09 11.92 35.41
CA ASN A 73 -6.84 10.69 36.16
C ASN A 73 -7.91 10.39 37.23
N LEU A 74 -9.16 10.78 36.97
CA LEU A 74 -10.30 10.51 37.85
C LEU A 74 -10.94 9.18 37.45
N VAL A 75 -11.43 8.39 38.42
CA VAL A 75 -11.95 7.03 38.19
C VAL A 75 -13.38 6.94 38.71
N LYS A 76 -14.29 6.34 37.92
CA LYS A 76 -15.65 6.04 38.40
C LYS A 76 -15.60 4.79 39.30
N PRO A 77 -16.51 4.65 40.30
CA PRO A 77 -16.48 3.55 41.26
C PRO A 77 -16.43 2.15 40.62
N GLU A 78 -17.04 2.01 39.43
CA GLU A 78 -17.15 0.74 38.69
C GLU A 78 -16.01 0.50 37.67
N GLU A 79 -14.98 1.34 37.64
CA GLU A 79 -13.90 1.26 36.65
C GLU A 79 -12.59 0.71 37.24
N THR A 80 -11.88 -0.12 36.45
CA THR A 80 -10.58 -0.69 36.82
C THR A 80 -9.43 0.13 36.26
N VAL A 81 -8.50 0.54 37.13
CA VAL A 81 -7.25 1.21 36.74
C VAL A 81 -6.19 0.17 36.41
N ILE A 82 -5.63 0.22 35.20
CA ILE A 82 -4.51 -0.62 34.78
C ILE A 82 -3.24 0.22 34.81
N ILE A 83 -2.31 -0.11 35.69
CA ILE A 83 -0.98 0.52 35.75
C ILE A 83 -0.04 -0.32 34.89
N LEU A 84 0.39 0.22 33.75
CA LEU A 84 1.32 -0.45 32.85
C LEU A 84 2.76 -0.25 33.36
N PRO A 85 3.56 -1.32 33.52
CA PRO A 85 4.98 -1.18 33.81
C PRO A 85 5.70 -0.47 32.65
N PRO A 86 6.84 0.21 32.92
CA PRO A 86 7.62 0.83 31.86
C PRO A 86 8.02 -0.22 30.81
N PRO A 87 7.99 0.14 29.51
CA PRO A 87 8.34 -0.80 28.45
C PRO A 87 9.77 -1.29 28.63
N THR A 88 9.98 -2.61 28.50
CA THR A 88 11.31 -3.20 28.48
C THR A 88 12.11 -2.56 27.32
N PRO A 89 13.35 -2.08 27.55
CA PRO A 89 14.14 -1.50 26.48
C PRO A 89 14.32 -2.53 25.37
N THR A 90 13.92 -2.17 24.15
CA THR A 90 14.16 -3.01 22.97
C THR A 90 15.67 -3.24 22.85
N PRO A 91 16.13 -4.49 22.74
CA PRO A 91 17.55 -4.77 22.57
C PRO A 91 18.02 -4.10 21.28
N THR A 92 18.98 -3.19 21.40
CA THR A 92 19.68 -2.62 20.24
C THR A 92 20.44 -3.74 19.57
N VAL A 93 19.95 -4.23 18.43
CA VAL A 93 20.72 -5.13 17.58
C VAL A 93 21.92 -4.32 17.07
N PRO A 94 23.17 -4.77 17.33
CA PRO A 94 24.33 -4.09 16.76
C PRO A 94 24.21 -4.15 15.24
N ILE A 95 24.07 -2.98 14.61
CA ILE A 95 24.14 -2.87 13.16
C ILE A 95 25.57 -3.28 12.79
N PRO A 96 25.77 -4.34 11.99
CA PRO A 96 27.11 -4.70 11.55
C PRO A 96 27.71 -3.52 10.80
N SER A 97 28.96 -3.18 11.15
CA SER A 97 29.67 -2.09 10.48
C SER A 97 29.64 -2.34 8.97
N PRO A 98 29.25 -1.34 8.16
CA PRO A 98 29.17 -1.50 6.72
C PRO A 98 30.52 -1.95 6.17
N LEU A 99 30.52 -3.05 5.39
CA LEU A 99 31.71 -3.45 4.62
C LEU A 99 32.20 -2.25 3.78
N PRO A 100 33.53 -2.01 3.69
CA PRO A 100 34.11 -1.01 2.81
C PRO A 100 33.60 -1.13 1.37
N PRO A 101 33.49 -0.03 0.61
CA PRO A 101 32.90 -0.02 -0.73
C PRO A 101 33.51 -1.07 -1.68
N PHE A 102 34.82 -1.29 -1.64
CA PHE A 102 35.50 -2.26 -2.50
C PHE A 102 35.10 -3.71 -2.19
N GLN A 103 34.88 -4.06 -0.92
CA GLN A 103 34.48 -5.41 -0.51
C GLN A 103 33.04 -5.72 -0.92
N ARG A 104 32.16 -4.70 -0.95
CA ARG A 104 30.78 -4.85 -1.44
C ARG A 104 30.75 -5.20 -2.92
N TRP A 105 31.58 -4.56 -3.73
CA TRP A 105 31.69 -4.86 -5.16
C TRP A 105 32.23 -6.27 -5.39
N LEU A 106 33.27 -6.68 -4.67
CA LEU A 106 33.78 -8.05 -4.76
C LEU A 106 32.72 -9.08 -4.40
N HIS A 107 31.97 -8.87 -3.32
CA HIS A 107 30.90 -9.79 -2.92
C HIS A 107 29.78 -9.88 -3.95
N LEU A 108 29.38 -8.77 -4.59
CA LEU A 108 28.34 -8.77 -5.64
C LEU A 108 28.76 -9.56 -6.89
N PHE A 109 30.04 -9.57 -7.23
CA PHE A 109 30.53 -10.18 -8.47
C PHE A 109 31.11 -11.60 -8.28
N PHE A 110 31.54 -11.97 -7.06
CA PHE A 110 32.27 -13.22 -6.82
C PHE A 110 31.67 -14.12 -5.73
N VAL A 111 30.68 -13.64 -4.96
CA VAL A 111 29.99 -14.43 -3.92
C VAL A 111 28.49 -14.45 -4.24
N ASN A 112 28.12 -15.23 -5.26
CA ASN A 112 26.75 -15.64 -5.55
C ASN A 112 26.72 -17.15 -5.79
#